data_AF-A0AAV8WIE0-F1
#
_entry.id   AF-A0AAV8WIE0-F1
#
_cell.length_a   1.000
_cell.length_b   1.000
_cell.length_c   1.000
_cell.angle_alpha   90.00
_cell.angle_beta   90.00
_cell.angle_gamma   90.00
#
_symmetry.space_group_name_H-M   'P 1'
#
loop_
_entity.id
_entity.type
_entity.pdbx_description
1 polymer ?
#
loop_
_entity_poly.entity_id
_entity_poly.type
_entity_poly.pdbx_seq_one_letter_code
_entity_poly.pdbx_strand_id
1 'polypeptide(L)'
;MEIITLSRRNIPLGKIGTGRLPALPSQVETDLENCIKAKARMGYPCNKDEIKTLVGEYVNSHNIKTPFVDGMPGDDWYYSFMRRHPTLSFKKPELLQKNRMDARDPYVIYDFFNELECLVNNSDLNDKPSFVFNCDETGFASDPKKTKSYS
;
A
#
# COMPACT_ATOMS: atom_id res chain seq x y z
N MET A 1 10.82 57.51 -5.21
CA MET A 1 12.23 57.13 -4.97
C MET A 1 12.25 56.34 -3.67
N GLU A 2 12.53 55.05 -3.54
CA GLU A 2 12.95 53.98 -4.45
C GLU A 2 12.48 52.65 -3.82
N ILE A 3 12.07 51.73 -4.69
CA ILE A 3 11.85 50.29 -4.46
C ILE A 3 13.28 49.67 -4.37
N ILE A 4 13.57 48.51 -3.77
CA ILE A 4 13.65 47.15 -4.37
C ILE A 4 14.46 46.34 -3.31
N THR A 5 14.11 45.12 -2.87
CA THR A 5 14.47 43.87 -3.56
C THR A 5 13.97 42.63 -2.80
N LEU A 6 12.98 41.95 -3.40
CA LEU A 6 12.65 40.55 -3.13
C LEU A 6 13.68 39.67 -3.84
N SER A 7 14.47 38.91 -3.09
CA SER A 7 15.43 37.93 -3.63
C SER A 7 14.68 36.71 -4.18
N ARG A 8 14.50 36.69 -5.50
CA ARG A 8 14.06 35.52 -6.28
C ARG A 8 15.09 34.40 -6.15
N ARG A 9 14.69 33.22 -5.66
CA ARG A 9 15.43 31.97 -5.92
C ARG A 9 14.92 31.38 -7.23
N ASN A 10 15.86 31.24 -8.16
CA ASN A 10 15.68 30.85 -9.55
C ASN A 10 15.51 29.32 -9.63
N ILE A 11 14.32 28.83 -9.94
CA ILE A 11 14.04 27.41 -10.19
C ILE A 11 13.74 27.27 -11.69
N PRO A 12 14.42 26.38 -12.43
CA PRO A 12 14.28 26.29 -13.87
C PRO A 12 12.85 25.89 -14.26
N LEU A 13 12.25 26.73 -15.10
CA LEU A 13 10.88 26.68 -15.60
C LEU A 13 10.72 25.59 -16.67
N GLY A 14 10.49 24.35 -16.25
CA GLY A 14 10.02 23.27 -17.11
C GLY A 14 8.49 23.14 -17.04
N LYS A 15 7.79 23.67 -18.05
CA LYS A 15 6.33 23.52 -18.33
C LYS A 15 5.38 23.83 -17.15
N ILE A 16 5.02 25.11 -17.00
CA ILE A 16 3.88 25.53 -16.15
C ILE A 16 2.58 25.20 -16.89
N GLY A 17 1.94 24.10 -16.52
CA GLY A 17 0.48 23.99 -16.66
C GLY A 17 -0.18 24.92 -15.64
N THR A 18 -1.24 25.61 -16.02
CA THR A 18 -1.99 26.62 -15.23
C THR A 18 -2.78 26.05 -14.03
N GLY A 19 -2.35 24.91 -13.49
CA GLY A 19 -2.96 24.27 -12.31
C GLY A 19 -2.30 24.69 -11.01
N ARG A 20 -3.01 24.51 -9.88
CA ARG A 20 -2.43 24.66 -8.53
C ARG A 20 -1.14 23.84 -8.44
N LEU A 21 -0.07 24.46 -7.95
CA LEU A 21 1.21 23.78 -7.72
C LEU A 21 0.99 22.58 -6.78
N PRO A 22 1.68 21.45 -7.02
CA PRO A 22 1.67 20.31 -6.11
C PRO A 22 1.99 20.74 -4.68
N ALA A 23 1.27 20.16 -3.71
CA ALA A 23 1.54 20.40 -2.29
C ALA A 23 2.93 19.91 -1.84
N LEU A 24 3.54 18.99 -2.60
CA LEU A 24 4.86 18.43 -2.38
C LEU A 24 5.74 18.56 -3.63
N PRO A 25 7.07 18.66 -3.48
CA PRO A 25 7.99 18.60 -4.61
C PRO A 25 7.86 17.29 -5.40
N SER A 26 8.08 17.34 -6.72
CA SER A 26 7.97 16.16 -7.59
C SER A 26 8.86 15.00 -7.14
N GLN A 27 10.06 15.28 -6.64
CA GLN A 27 10.99 14.26 -6.15
C GLN A 27 10.40 13.46 -4.99
N VAL A 28 9.83 14.16 -4.01
CA VAL A 28 9.20 13.55 -2.84
C VAL A 28 8.03 12.66 -3.25
N GLU A 29 7.24 13.10 -4.24
CA GLU A 29 6.14 12.29 -4.75
C GLU A 29 6.59 11.02 -5.47
N THR A 30 7.68 11.09 -6.23
CA THR A 30 8.29 9.90 -6.86
C THR A 30 8.81 8.93 -5.80
N ASP A 31 9.43 9.43 -4.73
CA ASP A 31 9.91 8.59 -3.63
C ASP A 31 8.74 7.92 -2.90
N LEU A 32 7.64 8.66 -2.67
CA LEU A 32 6.40 8.11 -2.13
C LEU A 32 5.79 7.04 -3.04
N GLU A 33 5.73 7.27 -4.35
CA GLU A 33 5.25 6.30 -5.33
C GLU A 33 6.08 5.00 -5.26
N ASN A 34 7.41 5.11 -5.21
CA ASN A 34 8.30 3.97 -5.11
C ASN A 34 8.13 3.22 -3.78
N CYS A 35 7.95 3.94 -2.67
CA CYS A 35 7.66 3.36 -1.36
C CYS A 35 6.36 2.56 -1.37
N ILE A 36 5.28 3.13 -1.92
CA ILE A 36 3.97 2.47 -2.04
C ILE A 36 4.08 1.20 -2.89
N LYS A 37 4.79 1.27 -4.03
CA LYS A 37 5.04 0.09 -4.89
C LYS A 37 5.84 -0.98 -4.16
N ALA A 38 6.86 -0.61 -3.38
CA ALA A 38 7.67 -1.54 -2.61
C ALA A 38 6.82 -2.26 -1.54
N LYS A 39 6.01 -1.51 -0.77
CA LYS A 39 5.09 -2.09 0.23
C LYS A 39 4.08 -3.04 -0.43
N ALA A 40 3.50 -2.63 -1.56
CA ALA A 40 2.58 -3.50 -2.31
C ALA A 40 3.27 -4.79 -2.80
N ARG A 41 4.52 -4.73 -3.27
CA ARG A 41 5.31 -5.91 -3.67
C ARG A 41 5.63 -6.83 -2.50
N MET A 42 5.81 -6.29 -1.30
CA MET A 42 5.97 -7.06 -0.06
C MET A 42 4.65 -7.67 0.43
N GLY A 43 3.55 -7.45 -0.29
CA GLY A 43 2.23 -7.97 0.06
C GLY A 43 1.47 -7.10 1.06
N TYR A 44 1.90 -5.87 1.32
CA TYR A 44 1.21 -4.89 2.16
C TYR A 44 0.62 -3.80 1.25
N PRO A 45 -0.57 -4.02 0.66
CA PRO A 45 -1.23 -2.98 -0.12
C PRO A 45 -1.54 -1.79 0.80
N CYS A 46 -1.14 -0.58 0.40
CA CYS A 46 -1.41 0.61 1.19
C CYS A 46 -2.84 1.11 0.95
N ASN A 47 -3.59 1.28 2.03
CA ASN A 47 -4.90 1.91 1.99
C ASN A 47 -4.80 3.43 1.87
N LYS A 48 -5.90 4.08 1.48
CA LYS A 48 -6.00 5.54 1.36
C LYS A 48 -5.57 6.24 2.65
N ASP A 49 -6.03 5.76 3.80
CA ASP A 49 -5.72 6.37 5.10
C ASP A 49 -4.25 6.16 5.51
N GLU A 50 -3.66 5.02 5.17
CA GLU A 50 -2.23 4.79 5.39
C GLU A 50 -1.37 5.70 4.52
N ILE A 51 -1.75 5.92 3.25
CA ILE A 51 -1.05 6.86 2.37
C ILE A 51 -1.14 8.28 2.93
N LYS A 52 -2.32 8.69 3.42
CA LYS A 52 -2.49 10.00 4.06
C LYS A 52 -1.62 10.13 5.32
N THR A 53 -1.60 9.10 6.15
CA THR A 53 -0.81 9.07 7.39
C THR A 53 0.68 9.14 7.11
N LEU A 54 1.18 8.31 6.19
CA LEU A 54 2.59 8.30 5.77
C LEU A 54 3.05 9.68 5.28
N VAL A 55 2.21 10.35 4.49
CA VAL A 55 2.51 11.66 3.94
C VAL A 55 2.43 12.74 5.01
N GLY A 56 1.46 12.65 5.94
CA GLY A 56 1.38 13.55 7.09
C GLY A 56 2.61 13.45 7.99
N GLU A 57 3.04 12.24 8.31
CA GLU A 57 4.28 11.99 9.06
C GLU A 57 5.51 12.55 8.34
N TYR A 58 5.60 12.36 7.02
CA TYR A 58 6.69 12.89 6.23
C TYR A 58 6.74 14.42 6.25
N VAL A 59 5.58 15.08 6.09
CA VAL A 59 5.47 16.54 6.11
C VAL A 59 5.80 17.11 7.48
N ASN A 60 5.28 16.48 8.53
CA ASN A 60 5.51 16.90 9.92
C ASN A 60 6.98 16.72 10.32
N SER A 61 7.62 15.60 9.95
CA SER A 61 9.03 15.32 10.24
C SER A 61 10.00 16.23 9.50
N HIS A 62 9.68 16.63 8.26
CA HIS A 62 10.53 17.50 7.43
C HIS A 62 10.14 18.99 7.53
N ASN A 63 9.15 19.33 8.37
CA ASN A 63 8.63 20.68 8.60
C ASN A 63 8.31 21.44 7.30
N ILE A 64 7.73 20.72 6.32
CA ILE A 64 7.43 21.27 5.00
C ILE A 64 6.18 22.12 5.11
N LYS A 65 6.26 23.40 4.70
CA LYS A 65 5.07 24.25 4.60
C LYS A 65 4.16 23.75 3.49
N THR A 66 3.10 23.05 3.86
CA THR A 66 2.08 22.52 2.96
C THR A 66 0.75 23.21 3.19
N PRO A 67 -0.18 23.20 2.22
CA PRO A 67 -1.55 23.70 2.38
C PRO A 67 -2.45 22.72 3.17
N PHE A 68 -1.87 21.72 3.83
CA PHE A 68 -2.61 20.69 4.56
C PHE A 68 -3.16 21.26 5.87
N VAL A 69 -4.41 20.93 6.17
CA VAL A 69 -5.03 21.25 7.46
C VAL A 69 -4.40 20.33 8.50
N ASP A 70 -3.82 20.90 9.56
CA ASP A 70 -3.13 20.17 10.64
C ASP A 70 -1.99 19.24 10.18
N GLY A 71 -1.35 19.55 9.04
CA GLY A 71 -0.25 18.73 8.50
C GLY A 71 -0.70 17.39 7.90
N MET A 72 -2.01 17.14 7.84
CA MET A 72 -2.58 15.92 7.28
C MET A 72 -3.14 16.15 5.87
N PRO A 73 -2.71 15.37 4.86
CA PRO A 73 -3.26 15.51 3.53
C PRO A 73 -4.74 15.07 3.49
N GLY A 74 -5.57 15.94 2.92
CA GLY A 74 -6.98 15.65 2.70
C GLY A 74 -7.24 14.72 1.51
N ASP A 75 -8.49 14.33 1.37
CA ASP A 75 -8.96 13.47 0.27
C ASP A 75 -8.71 14.06 -1.12
N ASP A 76 -8.85 15.39 -1.26
CA ASP A 76 -8.57 16.11 -2.51
C ASP A 76 -7.12 15.99 -2.96
N TRP A 77 -6.19 16.03 -2.00
CA TRP A 77 -4.77 15.82 -2.28
C TRP A 77 -4.54 14.39 -2.76
N TYR A 78 -5.14 13.41 -2.08
CA TYR A 78 -5.00 11.99 -2.44
C TYR A 78 -5.49 11.74 -3.88
N TYR A 79 -6.68 12.21 -4.25
CA TYR A 79 -7.19 12.04 -5.62
C TYR A 79 -6.30 12.77 -6.65
N SER A 80 -5.78 13.95 -6.30
CA SER A 80 -4.86 14.69 -7.16
C SER A 80 -3.51 13.99 -7.31
N PHE A 81 -3.01 13.33 -6.27
CA PHE A 81 -1.80 12.50 -6.29
C PHE A 81 -2.00 11.26 -7.17
N MET A 82 -3.08 10.51 -6.96
CA MET A 82 -3.43 9.34 -7.78
C MET A 82 -3.59 9.69 -9.27
N ARG A 83 -4.19 10.84 -9.59
CA ARG A 83 -4.33 11.30 -10.98
C ARG A 83 -2.99 11.59 -11.67
N ARG A 84 -1.98 12.01 -10.91
CA ARG A 84 -0.63 12.29 -11.44
C ARG A 84 0.24 11.04 -11.51
N HIS A 85 -0.08 10.03 -10.72
CA HIS A 85 0.65 8.75 -10.64
C HIS A 85 -0.27 7.58 -11.05
N PRO A 86 -0.68 7.48 -12.33
CA PRO A 86 -1.64 6.46 -12.80
C PRO A 86 -1.09 5.03 -12.72
N THR A 87 0.22 4.88 -12.58
CA THR A 87 0.93 3.64 -12.23
C THR A 87 0.50 3.05 -10.89
N LEU A 88 0.01 3.89 -9.96
CA LEU A 88 -0.61 3.48 -8.71
C LEU A 88 -2.08 3.13 -8.98
N SER A 89 -2.31 1.94 -9.53
CA SER A 89 -3.67 1.43 -9.72
C SER A 89 -4.18 0.76 -8.45
N PHE A 90 -5.26 1.29 -7.88
CA PHE A 90 -6.03 0.58 -6.85
C PHE A 90 -6.77 -0.57 -7.52
N LYS A 91 -6.26 -1.80 -7.36
CA LYS A 91 -7.12 -2.97 -7.50
C LYS A 91 -8.08 -2.95 -6.31
N LYS A 92 -9.38 -3.12 -6.56
CA LYS A 92 -10.33 -3.45 -5.47
C LYS A 92 -9.68 -4.59 -4.67
N PRO A 93 -9.59 -4.49 -3.34
CA PRO A 93 -9.11 -5.61 -2.54
C PRO A 93 -10.07 -6.77 -2.82
N GLU A 94 -9.58 -7.77 -3.56
CA GLU A 94 -10.26 -9.05 -3.72
C GLU A 94 -10.55 -9.60 -2.32
N LEU A 95 -11.68 -10.28 -2.11
CA LEU A 95 -12.06 -10.85 -0.81
C LEU A 95 -10.91 -11.65 -0.18
N LEU A 96 -10.14 -12.35 -1.02
CA LEU A 96 -8.95 -13.10 -0.64
C LEU A 96 -7.81 -12.23 -0.08
N GLN A 97 -7.64 -11.00 -0.55
CA GLN A 97 -6.61 -10.08 -0.03
C GLN A 97 -6.98 -9.58 1.36
N LYS A 98 -8.27 -9.31 1.60
CA LYS A 98 -8.76 -8.94 2.93
C LYS A 98 -8.54 -10.09 3.92
N ASN A 99 -8.98 -11.30 3.57
CA ASN A 99 -8.75 -12.49 4.40
C ASN A 99 -7.26 -12.73 4.67
N ARG A 100 -6.38 -12.46 3.69
CA ARG A 100 -4.92 -12.56 3.88
C ARG A 100 -4.33 -11.47 4.78
N MET A 101 -4.91 -10.27 4.80
CA MET A 101 -4.50 -9.24 5.76
C MET A 101 -4.95 -9.62 7.17
N ASP A 102 -6.20 -10.06 7.32
CA ASP A 102 -6.76 -10.47 8.61
C ASP A 102 -6.00 -11.69 9.17
N ALA A 103 -5.65 -12.66 8.33
CA ALA A 103 -4.84 -13.83 8.72
C ALA A 103 -3.37 -13.50 9.05
N ARG A 104 -2.92 -12.25 8.83
CA ARG A 104 -1.58 -11.78 9.23
C ARG A 104 -1.61 -10.99 10.54
N ASP A 105 -2.77 -10.79 11.12
CA ASP A 105 -2.88 -10.19 12.44
C ASP A 105 -2.08 -11.06 13.45
N PRO A 106 -1.16 -10.46 14.23
CA PRO A 106 -0.34 -11.21 15.18
C PRO A 106 -1.19 -12.05 16.15
N TYR A 107 -2.34 -11.56 16.61
CA TYR A 107 -3.22 -12.30 17.50
C TYR A 107 -3.77 -13.55 16.82
N VAL A 108 -4.24 -13.42 15.57
CA VAL A 108 -4.74 -14.57 14.78
C VAL A 108 -3.64 -15.60 14.53
N ILE A 109 -2.42 -15.15 14.23
CA ILE A 109 -1.26 -16.03 14.05
C ILE A 109 -0.93 -16.76 15.34
N TYR A 110 -0.80 -16.03 16.46
CA TYR A 110 -0.42 -16.64 17.75
C TYR A 110 -1.48 -17.61 18.25
N ASP A 111 -2.76 -17.24 18.17
CA ASP A 111 -3.86 -18.11 18.56
C ASP A 111 -3.88 -19.40 17.73
N PHE A 112 -3.68 -19.30 16.41
CA PHE A 112 -3.58 -20.46 15.54
C PHE A 112 -2.43 -21.39 15.93
N PHE A 113 -1.22 -20.86 16.14
CA PHE A 113 -0.07 -21.69 16.51
C PHE A 113 -0.17 -22.26 17.92
N ASN A 114 -0.79 -21.55 18.87
CA ASN A 114 -1.06 -22.05 20.21
C ASN A 114 -2.02 -23.25 20.17
N GLU A 115 -3.11 -23.16 19.39
CA GLU A 115 -4.05 -24.27 19.20
C GLU A 115 -3.39 -25.46 18.50
N LEU A 116 -2.57 -25.19 17.48
CA LEU A 116 -1.82 -26.22 16.76
C LEU A 116 -0.83 -26.94 17.69
N GLU A 117 -0.09 -26.21 18.51
CA GLU A 117 0.83 -26.78 19.50
C GLU A 117 0.09 -27.66 20.51
N CYS A 118 -1.07 -27.20 21.02
CA CYS A 118 -1.91 -28.00 21.90
C CYS A 118 -2.36 -29.30 21.22
N LEU A 119 -2.81 -29.24 19.97
CA LEU A 119 -3.24 -30.41 19.20
C LEU A 119 -2.10 -31.41 18.99
N VAL A 120 -0.93 -30.94 18.55
CA VAL A 120 0.24 -31.79 18.30
C VAL A 120 0.71 -32.47 19.58
N ASN A 121 0.73 -31.75 20.70
CA ASN A 121 1.08 -32.29 22.01
C ASN A 121 0.07 -33.33 22.51
N ASN A 122 -1.23 -33.06 22.38
CA ASN A 122 -2.29 -33.97 22.84
C ASN A 122 -2.42 -35.24 21.99
N SER A 123 -2.03 -35.18 20.71
CA SER A 123 -2.11 -36.29 19.77
C SER A 123 -0.79 -37.08 19.63
N ASP A 124 0.23 -36.75 20.44
CA ASP A 124 1.55 -37.39 20.42
C ASP A 124 2.18 -37.39 19.02
N LEU A 125 2.03 -36.27 18.30
CA LEU A 125 2.49 -36.08 16.92
C LEU A 125 3.82 -35.33 16.80
N ASN A 126 4.42 -34.88 17.90
CA ASN A 126 5.64 -34.04 17.93
C ASN A 126 6.78 -34.58 17.05
N ASP A 127 6.95 -35.91 16.99
CA ASP A 127 8.02 -36.56 16.23
C ASP A 127 7.49 -37.42 15.06
N LYS A 128 6.25 -37.17 14.61
CA LYS A 128 5.55 -38.00 13.62
C LYS A 128 5.08 -37.18 12.41
N PRO A 129 5.98 -36.48 11.68
CA PRO A 129 5.60 -35.64 10.53
C PRO A 129 4.96 -36.44 9.40
N SER A 130 5.21 -37.75 9.32
CA SER A 130 4.61 -38.66 8.33
C SER A 130 3.09 -38.79 8.41
N PHE A 131 2.48 -38.33 9.50
CA PHE A 131 1.02 -38.31 9.70
C PHE A 131 0.38 -36.96 9.41
N VAL A 132 1.16 -35.97 9.00
CA VAL A 132 0.66 -34.64 8.61
C VAL A 132 0.49 -34.63 7.09
N PHE A 133 -0.76 -34.61 6.64
CA PHE A 133 -1.11 -34.57 5.23
C PHE A 133 -1.58 -33.17 4.86
N ASN A 134 -1.08 -32.63 3.74
CA ASN A 134 -1.66 -31.42 3.17
C ASN A 134 -2.98 -31.78 2.48
N CYS A 135 -4.05 -31.06 2.80
CA CYS A 135 -5.36 -31.19 2.16
C CYS A 135 -5.74 -29.86 1.51
N ASP A 136 -4.98 -29.43 0.50
CA ASP A 136 -5.35 -28.29 -0.32
C ASP A 136 -6.19 -28.74 -1.52
N GLU A 137 -7.33 -28.09 -1.73
CA GLU A 137 -8.21 -28.40 -2.86
C GLU A 137 -7.59 -27.87 -4.16
N THR A 138 -7.24 -28.78 -5.07
CA THR A 138 -6.88 -28.42 -6.44
C THR A 138 -8.18 -28.22 -7.21
N GLY A 139 -8.57 -26.97 -7.46
CA GLY A 139 -9.79 -26.64 -8.19
C GLY A 139 -9.75 -27.13 -9.64
N PHE A 140 -10.23 -28.34 -9.90
CA PHE A 140 -10.51 -28.80 -11.25
C PHE A 140 -11.80 -28.15 -11.73
N ALA A 141 -11.70 -27.28 -12.74
CA ALA A 141 -12.89 -26.71 -13.37
C ALA A 141 -13.69 -27.82 -14.05
N SER A 142 -14.73 -28.33 -13.37
CA SER A 142 -15.63 -29.35 -13.91
C SER A 142 -16.64 -28.80 -14.93
N ASP A 143 -16.49 -27.53 -15.35
CA ASP A 143 -17.32 -26.91 -16.37
C ASP A 143 -16.59 -26.92 -17.73
N PRO A 144 -17.03 -27.75 -18.71
CA PRO A 144 -16.43 -27.84 -20.03
C PRO A 144 -16.51 -26.52 -20.85
N LYS A 145 -17.22 -25.49 -20.38
CA LYS A 145 -17.33 -24.19 -21.06
C LYS A 145 -16.14 -23.25 -20.85
N LYS A 146 -15.12 -23.63 -20.05
CA LYS A 146 -13.92 -22.82 -19.81
C LYS A 146 -12.62 -23.42 -20.35
N THR A 147 -12.68 -24.38 -21.25
CA THR A 147 -11.48 -24.80 -21.98
C THR A 147 -11.24 -23.81 -23.13
N LYS A 148 -10.33 -22.85 -22.94
CA LYS A 148 -9.73 -22.15 -24.09
C LYS A 148 -8.87 -23.15 -24.84
N SER A 149 -9.42 -23.71 -25.92
CA SER A 149 -8.63 -24.38 -26.95
C SER A 149 -7.75 -23.31 -27.62
N TYR A 150 -6.45 -23.36 -27.39
CA TYR A 150 -5.51 -22.71 -28.30
C TYR A 150 -5.41 -23.58 -29.55
N SER A 151 -5.88 -23.04 -30.66
CA SER A 151 -5.62 -23.54 -32.01
C SER A 151 -4.21 -23.14 -32.46
#